data_AF-A0A1G4MFT4-F1
#
_entry.id   AF-A0A1G4MFT4-F1
#
_cell.length_a   1.000
_cell.length_b   1.000
_cell.length_c   1.000
_cell.angle_alpha   90.00
_cell.angle_beta   90.00
_cell.angle_gamma   90.00
#
_symmetry.space_group_name_H-M   'P 1'
#
loop_
_entity.id
_entity.type
_entity.pdbx_description
1 polymer ?
#
loop_
_entity_poly.entity_id
_entity_poly.type
_entity_poly.pdbx_seq_one_letter_code
_entity_poly.pdbx_strand_id
1 'polypeptide(L)' 'MTQNNNNNVTLKTLTAYQLLSSRENMCELFGLLDDSERRSLIVGKNRDQNLEEMKKRLETLRTEVETQKGI' A
#
# COMPACT_ATOMS: atom_id res chain seq x y z
N MET A 1 18.38 10.61 -25.28
CA MET A 1 18.82 10.46 -23.87
C MET A 1 18.23 11.61 -23.07
N THR A 2 17.19 11.36 -22.28
CA THR A 2 16.50 12.38 -21.46
C THR A 2 16.31 11.88 -20.02
N GLN A 3 17.31 11.17 -19.51
CA GLN A 3 17.40 10.75 -18.11
C GLN A 3 18.45 11.63 -17.43
N ASN A 4 18.01 12.68 -16.74
CA ASN A 4 18.72 13.33 -15.61
C ASN A 4 17.98 14.58 -15.07
N ASN A 5 16.99 15.13 -15.79
CA ASN A 5 16.26 16.32 -15.32
C ASN A 5 15.07 16.04 -14.37
N ASN A 6 14.71 14.78 -14.09
CA ASN A 6 13.53 14.43 -13.31
C ASN A 6 13.77 14.35 -11.78
N ASN A 7 15.03 14.40 -11.33
CA ASN A 7 15.36 14.44 -9.90
C ASN A 7 15.42 15.88 -9.34
N ASN A 8 15.28 16.91 -10.19
CA ASN A 8 15.36 18.28 -9.73
C ASN A 8 13.99 18.79 -9.27
N VAL A 9 13.88 19.09 -7.97
CA VAL A 9 12.67 19.69 -7.40
C VAL A 9 12.74 21.21 -7.60
N THR A 10 11.84 21.73 -8.41
CA THR A 10 11.64 23.18 -8.63
C THR A 10 10.40 23.67 -7.90
N LEU A 11 10.25 25.00 -7.75
CA LEU A 11 9.03 25.59 -7.19
C LEU A 11 7.79 25.19 -8.00
N LYS A 12 7.92 25.07 -9.32
CA LYS A 12 6.85 24.62 -10.22
C LYS A 12 6.44 23.17 -9.90
N THR A 13 7.40 22.26 -9.74
CA THR A 13 7.08 20.85 -9.46
C THR A 13 6.50 20.66 -8.06
N LEU A 14 6.98 21.41 -7.07
CA LEU A 14 6.46 21.35 -5.71
C LEU A 14 5.01 21.84 -5.62
N THR A 15 4.72 23.00 -6.20
CA THR A 15 3.38 23.58 -6.19
C THR A 15 2.40 22.77 -7.05
N ALA A 16 2.85 22.25 -8.19
CA ALA A 16 2.05 21.34 -9.01
C ALA A 16 1.69 20.05 -8.25
N TYR A 17 2.64 19.46 -7.52
CA TYR A 17 2.38 18.28 -6.70
C TYR A 17 1.36 18.56 -5.59
N GLN A 18 1.51 19.66 -4.86
CA GLN A 18 0.56 20.07 -3.82
C GLN A 18 -0.86 20.27 -4.38
N LEU A 19 -0.97 20.99 -5.51
CA LEU A 19 -2.25 21.25 -6.14
C LEU A 19 -2.90 19.97 -6.65
N LEU A 20 -2.12 19.07 -7.27
CA LEU A 20 -2.62 17.82 -7.81
C LEU A 20 -3.15 16.92 -6.70
N SER A 21 -2.38 16.74 -5.62
CA SER A 21 -2.80 15.94 -4.46
C SER A 21 -4.05 16.50 -3.80
N SER A 22 -4.16 17.82 -3.67
CA SER A 22 -5.37 18.46 -3.12
C SER A 22 -6.60 18.22 -3.99
N ARG A 23 -6.47 18.31 -5.32
CA ARG A 23 -7.57 18.07 -6.26
C ARG A 23 -8.00 16.60 -6.27
N GLU A 24 -7.04 15.69 -6.23
CA GLU A 24 -7.30 14.26 -6.19
C GLU A 24 -8.15 13.88 -4.97
N ASN A 25 -7.75 14.31 -3.77
CA ASN A 25 -8.47 14.03 -2.54
C ASN A 25 -9.92 14.58 -2.56
N MET A 26 -10.11 15.77 -3.14
CA MET A 26 -11.45 16.35 -3.29
C MET A 26 -12.31 15.54 -4.27
N CYS A 27 -11.75 15.12 -5.41
CA CYS A 27 -12.48 14.30 -6.37
C CYS A 27 -12.82 12.90 -5.81
N GLU A 28 -11.92 12.31 -5.00
CA GLU A 28 -12.19 11.03 -4.33
C GLU A 28 -13.34 11.16 -3.32
N LEU A 29 -13.39 12.25 -2.55
CA LEU A 29 -14.47 12.52 -1.59
C LEU A 29 -15.86 12.51 -2.25
N PHE A 30 -15.97 13.04 -3.46
CA PHE A 30 -17.24 13.08 -4.21
C PHE A 30 -17.46 11.86 -5.11
N GLY A 31 -16.56 10.86 -5.08
CA GLY A 31 -16.67 9.66 -5.92
C GLY A 31 -16.53 9.94 -7.42
N LEU A 32 -15.81 11.00 -7.79
CA LEU A 32 -15.61 11.42 -9.18
C LEU A 32 -14.38 10.78 -9.84
N LEU A 33 -13.57 10.06 -9.06
CA LEU A 33 -12.34 9.42 -9.48
C LEU A 33 -12.47 7.90 -9.38
N ASP A 34 -12.08 7.17 -10.42
CA ASP A 34 -11.84 5.73 -10.32
C ASP A 34 -10.36 5.48 -10.01
N ASP A 35 -10.10 4.95 -8.81
CA ASP A 35 -8.75 4.62 -8.33
C ASP A 35 -8.51 3.10 -8.21
N SER A 36 -9.36 2.29 -8.85
CA SER A 36 -9.36 0.83 -8.66
C SER A 36 -8.04 0.17 -9.05
N GLU A 37 -7.39 0.63 -10.13
CA GLU A 37 -6.11 0.08 -10.59
C GLU A 37 -4.97 0.35 -9.60
N ARG A 38 -4.83 1.61 -9.15
CA ARG A 38 -3.80 1.98 -8.17
C ARG A 38 -4.03 1.26 -6.84
N ARG A 39 -5.29 1.19 -6.39
CA ARG A 39 -5.65 0.49 -5.16
C ARG A 39 -5.33 -1.01 -5.26
N SER A 40 -5.57 -1.64 -6.41
CA SER A 40 -5.19 -3.04 -6.66
C SER A 40 -3.67 -3.26 -6.63
N LEU A 41 -2.88 -2.29 -7.08
CA LEU A 41 -1.41 -2.35 -7.03
C LEU A 41 -0.89 -2.22 -5.59
N ILE A 42 -1.43 -1.28 -4.80
CA ILE A 42 -0.98 -1.02 -3.43
C ILE A 42 -1.42 -2.14 -2.47
N VAL A 43 -2.69 -2.55 -2.52
CA VAL A 43 -3.23 -3.59 -1.64
C VAL A 43 -2.71 -4.98 -2.05
N GLY A 44 -2.41 -5.15 -3.34
CA GLY A 44 -1.98 -6.42 -3.91
C GLY A 44 -3.11 -7.46 -3.97
N LYS A 45 -3.05 -8.36 -4.95
CA LYS A 45 -4.06 -9.42 -5.13
C LYS A 45 -3.96 -10.54 -4.10
N ASN A 46 -2.84 -10.65 -3.41
CA ASN A 46 -2.51 -11.78 -2.54
C ASN A 46 -2.75 -11.49 -1.05
N ARG A 47 -3.44 -10.41 -0.70
CA ARG A 47 -3.67 -10.01 0.70
C ARG A 47 -4.27 -11.14 1.53
N ASP A 48 -5.29 -11.81 1.00
CA ASP A 48 -6.00 -12.85 1.74
C ASP A 48 -5.16 -14.15 1.84
N GLN A 49 -4.34 -14.44 0.83
CA GLN A 49 -3.37 -15.55 0.87
C GLN A 49 -2.30 -15.31 1.95
N ASN A 50 -1.74 -14.10 2.00
CA ASN A 50 -0.76 -13.72 3.01
C ASN A 50 -1.35 -13.78 4.43
N LEU A 51 -2.61 -13.37 4.59
CA LEU A 51 -3.32 -13.48 5.87
C LEU A 51 -3.46 -14.93 6.31
N GLU A 52 -3.83 -15.82 5.41
CA GLU A 52 -4.01 -17.23 5.72
C GLU A 52 -2.68 -17.91 6.06
N GLU A 53 -1.60 -17.56 5.37
CA GLU A 53 -0.26 -18.03 5.71
C GLU A 53 0.18 -17.56 7.11
N MET A 54 -0.10 -16.31 7.47
CA MET A 54 0.20 -15.78 8.80
C MET A 54 -0.59 -16.50 9.89
N LYS A 55 -1.88 -16.79 9.67
CA LYS A 55 -2.69 -17.59 10.61
C LYS A 55 -2.11 -18.98 10.82
N LYS A 56 -1.73 -19.66 9.73
CA LYS A 56 -1.10 -20.99 9.82
C LYS A 56 0.19 -20.95 10.63
N ARG A 57 1.06 -19.97 10.37
CA ARG A 57 2.30 -19.79 11.15
C ARG A 57 2.00 -19.55 12.62
N LEU A 58 0.95 -18.78 12.94
CA LEU A 58 0.53 -18.50 14.31
C LEU A 58 0.06 -19.77 15.03
N GLU A 59 -0.76 -20.60 14.37
CA GLU A 59 -1.18 -21.91 14.91
C GLU A 59 0.01 -22.85 15.12
N THR A 60 0.93 -22.95 14.16
CA THR A 60 2.15 -23.76 14.31
C THR A 60 2.93 -23.31 15.55
N LEU A 61 3.20 -22.01 15.68
CA LEU A 61 3.92 -21.46 16.83
C LEU A 61 3.18 -21.67 18.15
N ARG A 62 1.84 -21.59 18.15
CA ARG A 62 1.03 -21.86 19.33
C ARG A 62 1.21 -23.31 19.79
N THR A 63 1.11 -24.27 18.87
CA THR A 63 1.30 -25.68 19.19
C THR A 63 2.73 -25.98 19.65
N GLU A 64 3.74 -25.33 19.08
CA GLU A 64 5.13 -25.44 19.53
C GLU A 64 5.33 -24.90 20.96
N VAL A 65 4.66 -23.80 21.32
CA VAL A 65 4.71 -23.26 22.67
C VAL A 65 3.96 -24.14 23.67
N GLU A 66 2.81 -24.68 23.30
CA GLU A 66 2.04 -25.60 24.15
C GLU A 66 2.83 -26.90 24.42
N THR A 67 3.46 -27.47 23.37
CA THR A 67 4.33 -28.66 23.51
C THR A 67 5.59 -28.38 24.33
N GLN A 68 6.21 -27.20 24.20
CA GLN A 68 7.37 -26.81 25.02
C GLN A 68 7.02 -26.47 26.47
N LYS A 69 5.78 -26.02 26.75
CA LYS A 69 5.31 -25.75 28.12
C LYS A 69 4.96 -27.00 28.93
N GLY A 70 4.98 -28.18 28.33
CA GLY A 70 4.76 -29.44 29.06
C GLY A 70 3.37 -29.55 29.68
N ILE A 71 2.34 -29.12 28.94
CA ILE A 71 0.93 -29.52 29.15
C ILE A 71 0.58 -30.53 28.07
#